data_AF-A0A3D2G458-F1
#
_entry.id   AF-A0A3D2G458-F1
#
_cell.length_a   1.000
_cell.length_b   1.000
_cell.length_c   1.000
_cell.angle_alpha   90.00
_cell.angle_beta   90.00
_cell.angle_gamma   90.00
#
_symmetry.space_group_name_H-M   'P 1'
#
loop_
_entity.id
_entity.type
_entity.pdbx_description
1 polymer ?
#
loop_
_entity_poly.entity_id
_entity_poly.type
_entity_poly.pdbx_seq_one_letter_code
_entity_poly.pdbx_strand_id
1 'polypeptide(L)'
;MPHKECCHTGENITDTDFGYTLSLINGKYKLIIIYWLAQHKPVMRYNELKRCLGTISHKTLSATLKEMENDSLIIRTEYPQIPPK
;
A
#
# COMPACT_ATOMS: atom_id res chain seq x y z
N MET A 1 2.77 24.43 38.10
CA MET A 1 2.23 24.66 36.74
C MET A 1 1.28 23.50 36.45
N PRO A 2 -0.05 23.69 36.45
CA PRO A 2 -0.98 22.60 36.17
C PRO A 2 -0.91 22.26 34.67
N HIS A 3 -0.62 21.00 34.35
CA HIS A 3 -0.75 20.49 32.99
C HIS A 3 -2.23 20.56 32.61
N LYS A 4 -2.53 21.57 31.80
CA LYS A 4 -3.82 21.84 31.18
C LYS A 4 -4.18 20.62 30.32
N GLU A 5 -5.31 20.01 30.67
CA GLU A 5 -6.14 19.07 29.89
C GLU A 5 -5.56 18.69 28.52
N CYS A 6 -4.99 17.49 28.42
CA CYS A 6 -4.77 16.87 27.13
C CYS A 6 -6.15 16.53 26.57
N CYS A 7 -6.61 17.34 25.60
CA CYS A 7 -7.73 17.15 24.68
C CYS A 7 -8.68 15.96 24.99
N HIS A 8 -9.85 16.27 25.56
CA HIS A 8 -11.03 15.41 25.41
C HIS A 8 -11.62 15.60 24.02
N THR A 9 -11.05 14.93 23.03
CA THR A 9 -11.73 14.76 21.74
C THR A 9 -12.24 13.33 21.71
N GLY A 10 -13.54 13.16 22.00
CA GLY A 10 -14.27 11.89 21.82
C GLY A 10 -14.42 11.48 20.35
N GLU A 11 -13.52 11.94 19.49
CA GLU A 11 -13.47 11.61 18.07
C GLU A 11 -12.65 10.34 17.89
N ASN A 12 -13.25 9.34 17.24
CA ASN A 12 -12.53 8.16 16.86
C ASN A 12 -11.66 8.51 15.64
N ILE A 13 -10.36 8.25 15.71
CA ILE A 13 -9.42 8.54 14.63
C ILE A 13 -9.86 7.93 13.29
N THR A 14 -10.56 6.80 13.32
CA THR A 14 -11.05 6.10 12.11
C THR A 14 -12.16 6.84 11.37
N ASP A 15 -12.86 7.77 12.03
CA ASP A 15 -13.93 8.59 11.44
C ASP A 15 -13.40 9.88 10.78
N THR A 16 -12.09 10.14 10.88
CA THR A 16 -11.46 11.33 10.30
C THR A 16 -10.86 11.04 8.93
N ASP A 17 -10.59 12.08 8.13
CA ASP A 17 -9.83 11.96 6.87
C ASP A 17 -8.45 11.32 7.07
N PHE A 18 -7.85 11.53 8.24
CA PHE A 18 -6.61 10.86 8.62
C PHE A 18 -6.82 9.36 8.80
N GLY A 19 -7.90 8.96 9.48
CA GLY A 19 -8.31 7.56 9.61
C GLY A 19 -8.58 6.90 8.27
N TYR A 20 -9.25 7.61 7.36
CA TYR A 20 -9.47 7.15 5.99
C TYR A 20 -8.15 6.94 5.26
N THR A 21 -7.26 7.94 5.26
CA THR A 21 -5.92 7.82 4.65
C THR A 21 -5.13 6.66 5.23
N LEU A 22 -5.15 6.51 6.57
CA LEU A 22 -4.51 5.41 7.25
C LEU A 22 -5.11 4.08 6.78
N SER A 23 -6.42 3.95 6.63
CA SER A 23 -7.05 2.72 6.14
C SER A 23 -6.56 2.31 4.74
N LEU A 24 -6.26 3.28 3.87
CA LEU A 24 -5.74 3.03 2.53
C LEU A 24 -4.31 2.49 2.55
N ILE A 25 -3.43 3.10 3.35
CA ILE A 25 -2.00 2.77 3.36
C ILE A 25 -1.60 1.75 4.44
N ASN A 26 -2.49 1.44 5.37
CA ASN A 26 -2.26 0.48 6.45
C ASN A 26 -2.09 -0.94 5.89
N GLY A 27 -1.37 -1.76 6.64
CA GLY A 27 -1.01 -3.13 6.26
C GLY A 27 0.48 -3.30 6.08
N LYS A 28 0.96 -4.52 6.34
CA LYS A 28 2.39 -4.87 6.38
C LYS A 28 3.16 -4.52 5.11
N TYR A 29 2.51 -4.56 3.95
CA TYR A 29 3.18 -4.48 2.65
C TYR A 29 2.83 -3.24 1.83
N LYS A 30 1.69 -2.56 2.06
CA LYS A 30 1.25 -1.43 1.23
C LYS A 30 2.28 -0.28 1.22
N LEU A 31 2.73 0.17 2.39
CA LEU A 31 3.77 1.20 2.50
C LEU A 31 5.10 0.78 1.89
N ILE A 32 5.51 -0.48 2.05
CA ILE A 32 6.76 -0.99 1.46
C ILE A 32 6.67 -0.96 -0.07
N ILE A 33 5.52 -1.38 -0.63
CA ILE A 33 5.27 -1.32 -2.08
C ILE A 33 5.34 0.13 -2.58
N ILE A 34 4.67 1.07 -1.90
CA ILE A 34 4.70 2.49 -2.25
C ILE A 34 6.15 3.02 -2.22
N TYR A 35 6.91 2.70 -1.17
CA TYR A 35 8.31 3.11 -1.06
C TYR A 35 9.16 2.63 -2.25
N TRP A 36 9.04 1.37 -2.64
CA TRP A 36 9.77 0.84 -3.80
C TRP A 36 9.36 1.51 -5.11
N LEU A 37 8.06 1.75 -5.32
CA LEU A 37 7.57 2.41 -6.53
C LEU A 37 7.96 3.89 -6.59
N ALA A 38 7.97 4.59 -5.45
CA ALA A 38 8.31 6.01 -5.38
C ALA A 38 9.82 6.27 -5.45
N GLN A 39 10.62 5.53 -4.68
CA GLN A 39 12.05 5.83 -4.50
C GLN A 39 12.96 5.05 -5.44
N HIS A 40 12.59 3.83 -5.82
CA HIS A 40 13.45 2.99 -6.65
C HIS A 40 13.09 3.04 -8.12
N LYS A 41 11.84 2.71 -8.46
CA LYS A 41 11.44 2.63 -9.86
C LYS A 41 9.93 2.82 -10.02
N PRO A 42 9.50 3.76 -10.89
CA PRO A 42 8.06 4.04 -11.07
C PRO A 42 7.28 2.86 -11.66
N VAL A 43 7.97 1.89 -12.30
CA VAL A 43 7.36 0.68 -12.87
C VAL A 43 8.20 -0.53 -12.51
N MET A 44 7.65 -1.46 -11.74
CA MET A 44 8.31 -2.71 -11.36
C MET A 44 7.51 -3.93 -11.83
N ARG A 45 8.22 -4.99 -12.28
CA ARG A 45 7.55 -6.26 -12.60
C ARG A 45 7.15 -6.98 -11.31
N TYR A 46 6.09 -7.77 -11.39
CA TYR A 46 5.57 -8.54 -10.24
C TYR A 46 6.65 -9.36 -9.51
N ASN A 47 7.46 -10.11 -10.26
CA ASN A 47 8.52 -10.95 -9.67
C ASN A 47 9.67 -10.13 -9.07
N GLU A 48 9.95 -8.94 -9.60
CA GLU A 48 10.96 -8.02 -9.08
C GLU A 48 10.50 -7.46 -7.73
N LEU A 49 9.26 -6.94 -7.68
CA LEU A 49 8.65 -6.43 -6.45
C LEU A 49 8.54 -7.53 -5.38
N LYS A 50 8.15 -8.75 -5.77
CA LYS A 50 8.09 -9.89 -4.83
C LYS A 50 9.46 -10.19 -4.20
N ARG A 51 10.54 -10.15 -4.98
CA ARG A 51 11.90 -10.37 -4.47
C ARG A 51 12.31 -9.28 -3.48
N CYS A 52 11.97 -8.01 -3.76
CA CYS A 52 12.22 -6.91 -2.83
C CYS A 52 11.44 -7.04 -1.51
N LEU A 53 10.23 -7.60 -1.55
CA LEU A 53 9.40 -7.85 -0.37
C LEU A 53 9.79 -9.15 0.39
N GLY A 54 10.57 -10.03 -0.24
CA GLY A 54 11.15 -11.23 0.36
C GLY A 54 10.12 -12.32 0.72
N THR A 55 9.57 -12.26 1.92
CA THR A 55 8.78 -13.35 2.55
C THR A 55 7.30 -13.39 2.16
N ILE A 56 6.83 -12.44 1.34
CA ILE A 56 5.43 -12.36 0.95
C ILE A 56 5.03 -13.52 0.03
N SER A 57 3.88 -14.14 0.32
CA SER A 57 3.32 -15.18 -0.55
C SER A 57 2.79 -14.58 -1.86
N HIS A 58 2.73 -15.37 -2.94
CA HIS A 58 2.13 -14.90 -4.20
C HIS A 58 0.67 -14.49 -4.02
N LYS A 59 -0.10 -15.25 -3.24
CA LYS A 59 -1.50 -14.96 -2.96
C LYS A 59 -1.65 -13.61 -2.25
N THR A 60 -0.87 -13.38 -1.20
CA THR A 60 -0.91 -12.13 -0.43
C THR A 60 -0.47 -10.95 -1.28
N LEU A 61 0.62 -11.07 -2.03
CA LEU A 61 1.07 -9.98 -2.90
C LEU A 61 0.02 -9.63 -3.95
N SER A 62 -0.56 -10.64 -4.62
CA SER A 62 -1.61 -10.42 -5.62
C SER A 62 -2.85 -9.75 -5.03
N ALA A 63 -3.29 -10.19 -3.84
CA ALA A 63 -4.42 -9.58 -3.14
C ALA A 63 -4.12 -8.12 -2.75
N THR A 64 -2.96 -7.86 -2.14
CA THR A 64 -2.55 -6.50 -1.75
C THR A 64 -2.44 -5.57 -2.95
N LEU A 65 -1.85 -6.02 -4.07
CA LEU A 65 -1.77 -5.20 -5.28
C LEU A 65 -3.16 -4.90 -5.87
N LYS A 66 -4.08 -5.88 -5.85
CA LYS A 66 -5.46 -5.68 -6.31
C LYS A 66 -6.22 -4.69 -5.42
N GLU A 67 -6.05 -4.76 -4.10
CA GLU A 67 -6.60 -3.78 -3.16
C GLU A 67 -6.05 -2.38 -3.44
N MET A 68 -4.72 -2.25 -3.57
CA MET A 68 -4.08 -0.97 -3.86
C MET A 68 -4.48 -0.40 -5.23
N GLU A 69 -4.75 -1.25 -6.22
CA GLU A 69 -5.28 -0.85 -7.53
C GLU A 69 -6.72 -0.33 -7.40
N ASN A 70 -7.58 -1.03 -6.65
CA ASN A 70 -8.96 -0.58 -6.38
C ASN A 70 -8.97 0.76 -5.62
N ASP A 71 -8.05 0.92 -4.67
CA ASP A 71 -7.84 2.16 -3.90
C ASP A 71 -7.16 3.26 -4.74
N SER A 72 -6.86 3.01 -6.03
CA SER A 72 -6.17 3.92 -6.95
C SER A 72 -4.78 4.39 -6.46
N LEU A 73 -4.14 3.61 -5.60
CA LEU A 73 -2.78 3.86 -5.09
C LEU A 73 -1.70 3.42 -6.07
N ILE A 74 -2.00 2.42 -6.91
CA ILE A 74 -1.09 1.92 -7.94
C ILE A 74 -1.82 1.67 -9.25
N ILE A 75 -1.07 1.65 -10.35
CA ILE A 75 -1.58 1.25 -11.66
C ILE A 75 -0.97 -0.11 -12.00
N ARG A 76 -1.83 -1.08 -12.32
CA ARG A 76 -1.40 -2.39 -12.81
C ARG A 76 -1.60 -2.47 -14.31
N THR A 77 -0.51 -2.59 -15.05
CA THR A 77 -0.54 -2.77 -16.51
C THR A 77 -0.27 -4.22 -16.84
N GLU A 78 -1.25 -4.88 -17.49
CA GLU A 78 -1.03 -6.19 -18.09
C GLU A 78 -0.49 -6.02 -19.50
N TYR A 79 0.66 -6.64 -19.76
CA TYR A 79 1.27 -6.66 -21.08
C TYR A 79 0.88 -7.96 -21.76
N PRO A 80 -0.04 -7.95 -22.74
CA PRO A 80 -0.38 -9.15 -23.48
C PRO A 80 0.86 -9.60 -24.27
N GLN A 81 1.39 -10.77 -23.92
CA GLN A 81 2.37 -11.42 -24.79
C GLN A 81 1.62 -12.16 -25.90
N ILE A 82 1.64 -11.55 -27.09
CA ILE A 82 1.40 -12.19 -28.38
C ILE A 82 2.50 -13.27 -28.55
N PRO A 83 2.22 -14.48 -29.08
CA PRO A 83 2.63 -15.79 -28.55
C PRO A 83 4.15 -16.06 -28.43
N PRO A 84 4.53 -17.12 -27.66
CA PRO A 84 5.89 -17.37 -27.18
C PRO A 84 6.85 -17.89 -28.26
N LYS A 85 8.14 -17.56 -28.12
CA LYS A 85 9.25 -18.44 -28.55
C LYS A 85 9.59 -19.38 -27.41
#